data_AF-A0A0G3GZ49-F1
#
_entry.id   AF-A0A0G3GZ49-F1
#
_cell.length_a   1.000
_cell.length_b   1.000
_cell.length_c   1.000
_cell.angle_alpha   90.00
_cell.angle_beta   90.00
_cell.angle_gamma   90.00
#
_symmetry.space_group_name_H-M   'P 1'
#
loop_
_entity.id
_entity.type
_entity.pdbx_description
1 polymer ?
#
loop_
_entity_poly.entity_id
_entity_poly.type
_entity_poly.pdbx_seq_one_letter_code
_entity_poly.pdbx_strand_id
1 'polypeptide(L)'
;MTSQFPHLHHMPTRPCTVSQYVRSLKRQRKWQRISSTETFGTWLGIIFTHARDCSTFLGHPDPDVLDAIDTVGHQLSETFALPQSGVHLDYLDALTAAGITWEFLPTKWPEDESALNFTSWADTGMRDLGALCGKESIQDTLCASLYAQPAGQLERILTRLLSTPATCAFVARWLGWVAGRRRQAKGSVSRWAKLQPVRRLLSNPRFAALNPAAHREIMHVDAAEEVCARLRLGSLREYTWPAFEETVARKTFDPTLVCCDFPTVAVSDGHTVTLLVGDERRSATIPAHTQLKHAVDTGRDTYVEYCDTRGTWHYLWLREGIPRAFDTPAPLMEREFSDAQKIGDTWYLGSTPLTPRLTQQPYGELFGLDPTFFFTPDHTTPHPMLSPVTCVNTGETLSRDEFDAYVWETLLGKPPQMRPGEWFNFSSTLTRTTPNTCDSPLGDENGTHYCIMFGGNADEDTVLFTPLGQFSGPFGLCTAMKRPGGGTWIVGNELFDAATNLPITPAPTPLSAAHPLEWLPLQALHYLRVRNLDVSRKMRACTVSDATRLLAEPESVHEFTCGDVVLADMVNEIIATVQALTLPPATKEPPQ
;
A
#
# COMPACT_ATOMS: atom_id res chain seq x y z
N MET A 1 14.84 30.86 -30.74
CA MET A 1 15.60 30.34 -31.90
C MET A 1 15.01 29.01 -32.34
N THR A 2 13.80 29.05 -32.90
CA THR A 2 13.00 27.88 -33.27
C THR A 2 12.84 27.89 -34.78
N SER A 3 13.67 27.11 -35.50
CA SER A 3 13.52 26.70 -36.91
C SER A 3 14.89 26.46 -37.59
N GLN A 4 15.62 25.41 -37.20
CA GLN A 4 16.75 24.92 -38.03
C GLN A 4 16.63 23.46 -38.48
N PHE A 5 15.75 22.64 -37.89
CA PHE A 5 15.65 21.22 -38.26
C PHE A 5 14.23 20.63 -38.10
N PRO A 6 13.30 20.88 -39.05
CA PRO A 6 11.92 20.35 -38.99
C PRO A 6 11.86 18.81 -38.95
N HIS A 7 12.92 18.11 -39.35
CA HIS A 7 12.99 16.65 -39.38
C HIS A 7 13.28 16.01 -38.01
N LEU A 8 13.71 16.78 -37.00
CA LEU A 8 14.00 16.29 -35.65
C LEU A 8 12.74 16.07 -34.81
N HIS A 9 11.60 16.66 -35.21
CA HIS A 9 10.39 16.74 -34.38
C HIS A 9 9.30 15.72 -34.73
N HIS A 10 9.48 14.90 -35.79
CA HIS A 10 8.51 13.86 -36.13
C HIS A 10 8.74 12.62 -35.27
N MET A 11 8.23 12.68 -34.04
CA MET A 11 8.11 11.51 -33.20
C MET A 11 6.95 10.63 -33.71
N PRO A 12 7.10 9.30 -33.65
CA PRO A 12 6.05 8.38 -34.05
C PRO A 12 4.83 8.54 -33.15
N THR A 13 3.64 8.59 -33.76
CA THR A 13 2.34 8.69 -33.06
C THR A 13 1.76 7.32 -32.67
N ARG A 14 2.40 6.23 -33.10
CA ARG A 14 2.06 4.84 -32.73
C ARG A 14 3.10 4.31 -31.75
N PRO A 15 2.72 3.40 -30.83
CA PRO A 15 3.67 2.75 -29.94
C PRO A 15 4.80 2.09 -30.74
N CYS A 16 6.04 2.50 -30.48
CA CYS A 16 7.23 1.91 -31.09
C CYS A 16 8.41 1.98 -30.12
N THR A 17 9.44 1.16 -30.35
CA THR A 17 10.69 1.25 -29.59
C THR A 17 11.69 2.20 -30.26
N VAL A 18 12.64 2.71 -29.50
CA VAL A 18 13.73 3.55 -30.03
C VAL A 18 14.50 2.86 -31.16
N SER A 19 14.73 1.54 -31.08
CA SER A 19 15.36 0.79 -32.18
C SER A 19 14.55 0.78 -33.47
N GLN A 20 13.21 0.71 -33.38
CA GLN A 20 12.35 0.82 -34.56
C GLN A 20 12.44 2.21 -35.18
N TYR A 21 12.49 3.25 -34.33
CA TYR A 21 12.62 4.63 -34.75
C TYR A 21 13.98 4.91 -35.41
N VAL A 22 15.09 4.51 -34.78
CA VAL A 22 16.45 4.63 -35.33
C VAL A 22 16.59 3.89 -36.65
N ARG A 23 16.02 2.68 -36.77
CA ARG A 23 15.99 1.93 -38.03
C ARG A 23 15.25 2.70 -39.14
N SER A 24 14.17 3.40 -38.81
CA SER A 24 13.46 4.27 -39.76
C SER A 24 14.31 5.47 -40.17
N LEU A 25 14.99 6.13 -39.22
CA LEU A 25 15.92 7.23 -39.50
C LEU A 25 17.08 6.81 -40.40
N LYS A 26 17.62 5.60 -40.19
CA LYS A 26 18.65 5.02 -41.05
C LYS A 26 18.15 4.75 -42.47
N ARG A 27 16.95 4.16 -42.62
CA ARG A 27 16.32 3.97 -43.95
C ARG A 27 16.13 5.28 -44.70
N GLN A 28 15.85 6.36 -43.96
CA GLN A 28 15.72 7.71 -44.51
C GLN A 28 17.06 8.45 -44.65
N ARG A 29 18.20 7.82 -44.34
CA ARG A 29 19.54 8.42 -44.33
C ARG A 29 19.68 9.68 -43.47
N LYS A 30 18.90 9.75 -42.38
CA LYS A 30 18.89 10.88 -41.43
C LYS A 30 19.77 10.66 -40.21
N TRP A 31 20.01 9.40 -39.83
CA TRP A 31 20.71 9.04 -38.58
C TRP A 31 22.09 9.72 -38.45
N GLN A 32 22.94 9.66 -39.48
CA GLN A 32 24.29 10.24 -39.45
C GLN A 32 24.32 11.74 -39.18
N ARG A 33 23.30 12.46 -39.67
CA ARG A 33 23.15 13.89 -39.39
C ARG A 33 22.72 14.11 -37.94
N ILE A 34 21.80 13.29 -37.44
CA ILE A 34 21.25 13.37 -36.08
C ILE A 34 22.29 13.01 -35.03
N SER A 35 23.15 12.02 -35.29
CA SER A 35 24.22 11.58 -34.40
C SER A 35 25.45 12.49 -34.43
N SER A 36 25.36 13.69 -35.01
CA SER A 36 26.44 14.68 -35.01
C SER A 36 26.38 15.55 -33.76
N THR A 37 27.52 16.11 -33.34
CA THR A 37 27.61 17.03 -32.20
C THR A 37 26.59 18.18 -32.28
N GLU A 38 26.33 18.73 -33.47
CA GLU A 38 25.47 19.89 -33.65
C GLU A 38 23.98 19.61 -33.37
N THR A 39 23.51 18.37 -33.52
CA THR A 39 22.07 18.07 -33.47
C THR A 39 21.69 17.00 -32.45
N PHE A 40 22.67 16.21 -31.98
CA PHE A 40 22.39 15.08 -31.10
C PHE A 40 21.81 15.48 -29.75
N GLY A 41 22.32 16.55 -29.12
CA GLY A 41 21.80 17.04 -27.84
C GLY A 41 20.32 17.45 -27.91
N THR A 42 19.95 18.21 -28.96
CA THR A 42 18.56 18.56 -29.24
C THR A 42 17.69 17.32 -29.47
N TRP A 43 18.20 16.34 -30.22
CA TRP A 43 17.48 15.10 -30.47
C TRP A 43 17.28 14.27 -29.19
N LEU A 44 18.30 14.16 -28.33
CA LEU A 44 18.20 13.52 -27.02
C LEU A 44 17.10 14.15 -26.16
N GLY A 45 17.03 15.48 -26.11
CA GLY A 45 15.98 16.19 -25.39
C GLY A 45 14.56 15.84 -25.89
N ILE A 46 14.40 15.67 -27.20
CA ILE A 46 13.12 15.29 -27.82
C ILE A 46 12.74 13.84 -27.44
N ILE A 47 13.67 12.89 -27.52
CA ILE A 47 13.35 11.49 -27.20
C ILE A 47 13.06 11.29 -25.71
N PHE A 48 13.75 12.00 -24.82
CA PHE A 48 13.48 11.92 -23.39
C PHE A 48 12.14 12.55 -23.02
N THR A 49 11.75 13.63 -23.72
CA THR A 49 10.41 14.19 -23.57
C THR A 49 9.34 13.20 -24.03
N HIS A 50 9.52 12.55 -25.18
CA HIS A 50 8.58 11.55 -25.68
C HIS A 50 8.49 10.30 -24.80
N ALA A 51 9.60 9.87 -24.21
CA ALA A 51 9.63 8.72 -23.31
C ALA A 51 8.76 8.91 -22.06
N ARG A 52 8.44 10.15 -21.70
CA ARG A 52 7.48 10.47 -20.62
C ARG A 52 6.07 10.02 -20.96
N ASP A 53 5.67 10.20 -22.22
CA ASP A 53 4.34 9.83 -22.71
C ASP A 53 4.29 8.39 -23.24
N CYS A 54 5.46 7.75 -23.41
CA CYS A 54 5.60 6.39 -23.93
C CYS A 54 6.71 5.64 -23.19
N SER A 55 6.37 5.06 -22.05
CA SER A 55 7.30 4.35 -21.14
C SER A 55 8.05 3.16 -21.78
N THR A 56 7.56 2.62 -22.89
CA THR A 56 8.20 1.51 -23.61
C THR A 56 9.24 1.97 -24.65
N PHE A 57 9.26 3.27 -25.00
CA PHE A 57 10.10 3.78 -26.09
C PHE A 57 11.60 3.57 -25.81
N LEU A 58 12.05 3.91 -24.60
CA LEU A 58 13.43 3.73 -24.12
C LEU A 58 13.60 2.49 -23.24
N GLY A 59 12.64 1.56 -23.24
CA GLY A 59 12.64 0.38 -22.37
C GLY A 59 13.71 -0.67 -22.73
N HIS A 60 14.31 -0.56 -23.91
CA HIS A 60 15.39 -1.41 -24.40
C HIS A 60 16.54 -0.57 -24.97
N PRO A 61 17.80 -1.01 -24.82
CA PRO A 61 18.94 -0.31 -25.37
C PRO A 61 19.03 -0.48 -26.88
N ASP A 62 19.53 0.56 -27.54
CA ASP A 62 19.83 0.58 -28.97
C ASP A 62 21.31 0.92 -29.17
N PRO A 63 22.08 0.07 -29.87
CA PRO A 63 23.54 0.21 -29.95
C PRO A 63 23.95 1.50 -30.64
N ASP A 64 23.20 1.95 -31.66
CA ASP A 64 23.56 3.17 -32.38
C ASP A 64 23.39 4.41 -31.49
N VAL A 65 22.33 4.43 -30.67
CA VAL A 65 22.12 5.52 -29.72
C VAL A 65 23.20 5.54 -28.66
N LEU A 66 23.58 4.37 -28.12
CA LEU A 66 24.66 4.26 -27.13
C LEU A 66 26.00 4.71 -27.73
N ASP A 67 26.35 4.25 -28.93
CA ASP A 67 27.57 4.65 -29.64
C ASP A 67 27.61 6.16 -29.90
N ALA A 68 26.46 6.77 -30.24
CA ALA A 68 26.36 8.21 -30.40
C ALA A 68 26.58 8.96 -29.08
N ILE A 69 26.01 8.48 -27.96
CA ILE A 69 26.27 9.06 -26.62
C ILE A 69 27.76 8.97 -26.28
N ASP A 70 28.40 7.82 -26.48
CA ASP A 70 29.82 7.63 -26.19
C ASP A 70 30.71 8.53 -27.08
N THR A 71 30.32 8.73 -28.34
CA THR A 71 31.12 9.49 -29.32
C THR A 71 31.02 11.01 -29.13
N VAL A 72 29.80 11.56 -28.99
CA VAL A 72 29.58 13.01 -28.97
C VAL A 72 29.11 13.55 -27.62
N GLY A 73 28.74 12.70 -26.68
CA GLY A 73 28.11 13.09 -25.43
C GLY A 73 28.96 14.02 -24.55
N HIS A 74 30.28 13.82 -24.52
CA HIS A 74 31.23 14.65 -23.77
C HIS A 74 31.31 16.11 -24.25
N GLN A 75 30.74 16.41 -25.43
CA GLN A 75 30.68 17.75 -26.02
C GLN A 75 29.36 18.47 -25.69
N LEU A 76 28.39 17.75 -25.10
CA LEU A 76 27.11 18.30 -24.69
C LEU A 76 27.26 18.94 -23.30
N SER A 77 26.71 20.15 -23.15
CA SER A 77 26.68 20.89 -21.88
C SER A 77 25.28 21.00 -21.28
N GLU A 78 24.30 20.40 -21.94
CA GLU A 78 22.89 20.44 -21.55
C GLU A 78 22.63 19.51 -20.36
N THR A 79 21.69 19.90 -19.50
CA THR A 79 21.15 19.01 -18.46
C THR A 79 19.84 18.41 -18.93
N PHE A 80 19.73 17.09 -18.87
CA PHE A 80 18.52 16.38 -19.30
C PHE A 80 17.64 15.99 -18.11
N ALA A 81 16.34 16.29 -18.23
CA ALA A 81 15.32 15.89 -17.27
C ALA A 81 14.63 14.61 -17.75
N LEU A 82 14.84 13.50 -17.04
CA LEU A 82 14.44 12.16 -17.42
C LEU A 82 13.23 11.67 -16.60
N PRO A 83 12.32 10.86 -17.18
CA PRO A 83 11.41 10.08 -16.35
C PRO A 83 12.21 9.03 -15.55
N GLN A 84 11.77 8.74 -14.32
CA GLN A 84 12.40 7.73 -13.48
C GLN A 84 12.10 6.31 -13.96
N SER A 85 10.89 6.10 -14.50
CA SER A 85 10.45 4.86 -15.14
C SER A 85 10.72 4.87 -16.65
N GLY A 86 10.72 3.69 -17.27
CA GLY A 86 10.72 3.55 -18.73
C GLY A 86 12.04 3.84 -19.45
N VAL A 87 13.06 4.35 -18.75
CA VAL A 87 14.42 4.52 -19.29
C VAL A 87 15.30 3.32 -18.92
N HIS A 88 15.82 2.63 -19.93
CA HIS A 88 16.74 1.52 -19.72
C HIS A 88 18.06 1.96 -19.06
N LEU A 89 18.60 1.15 -18.13
CA LEU A 89 19.79 1.49 -17.34
C LEU A 89 21.04 1.81 -18.17
N ASP A 90 21.20 1.18 -19.34
CA ASP A 90 22.32 1.47 -20.24
C ASP A 90 22.36 2.92 -20.70
N TYR A 91 21.19 3.56 -20.90
CA TYR A 91 21.16 4.97 -21.28
C TYR A 91 21.64 5.85 -20.12
N LEU A 92 21.18 5.57 -18.90
CA LEU A 92 21.62 6.30 -17.71
C LEU A 92 23.13 6.11 -17.47
N ASP A 93 23.64 4.90 -17.69
CA ASP A 93 25.07 4.60 -17.61
C ASP A 93 25.87 5.33 -18.69
N ALA A 94 25.44 5.29 -19.96
CA ALA A 94 26.11 5.97 -21.06
C ALA A 94 26.14 7.50 -20.85
N LEU A 95 25.02 8.10 -20.44
CA LEU A 95 24.96 9.54 -20.12
C LEU A 95 25.94 9.88 -18.99
N THR A 96 25.96 9.06 -17.93
CA THR A 96 26.87 9.26 -16.80
C THR A 96 28.34 9.10 -17.20
N ALA A 97 28.66 8.10 -18.01
CA ALA A 97 30.01 7.83 -18.52
C ALA A 97 30.51 8.97 -19.43
N ALA A 98 29.61 9.55 -20.24
CA ALA A 98 29.92 10.68 -21.11
C ALA A 98 30.04 12.03 -20.36
N GLY A 99 29.80 12.05 -19.04
CA GLY A 99 29.84 13.27 -18.23
C GLY A 99 28.61 14.18 -18.42
N ILE A 100 27.54 13.68 -19.02
CA ILE A 100 26.30 14.43 -19.23
C ILE A 100 25.56 14.55 -17.90
N THR A 101 25.13 15.77 -17.56
CA THR A 101 24.32 16.01 -16.37
C THR A 101 22.87 15.65 -16.65
N TRP A 102 22.25 14.93 -15.74
CA TRP A 102 20.85 14.55 -15.84
C TRP A 102 20.25 14.38 -14.45
N GLU A 103 18.95 14.62 -14.37
CA GLU A 103 18.14 14.50 -13.15
C GLU A 103 16.81 13.82 -13.46
N PHE A 104 16.28 13.09 -12.50
CA PHE A 104 14.91 12.59 -12.61
C PHE A 104 13.94 13.74 -12.38
N LEU A 105 12.91 13.79 -13.20
CA LEU A 105 11.80 14.68 -12.92
C LEU A 105 11.07 14.24 -11.65
N PRO A 106 10.53 15.20 -10.88
CA PRO A 106 9.51 14.89 -9.88
C PRO A 106 8.38 14.14 -10.58
N THR A 107 8.17 12.88 -10.21
CA THR A 107 7.07 12.10 -10.73
C THR A 107 5.77 12.63 -10.12
N LYS A 108 4.68 12.62 -10.90
CA LYS A 108 3.35 12.92 -10.35
C LYS A 108 2.78 11.76 -9.54
N TRP A 109 3.36 10.56 -9.68
CA TRP A 109 2.86 9.29 -9.12
C TRP A 109 4.04 8.35 -8.77
N PRO A 110 4.53 8.35 -7.51
CA PRO A 110 5.69 7.56 -7.08
C PRO A 110 5.49 6.06 -7.05
N GLU A 111 4.24 5.59 -6.91
CA GLU A 111 3.94 4.18 -6.66
C GLU A 111 4.23 3.28 -7.87
N ASP A 112 4.05 3.79 -9.08
CA ASP A 112 4.24 3.04 -10.35
C ASP A 112 5.63 3.24 -10.99
N GLU A 113 6.43 4.20 -10.50
CA GLU A 113 7.61 4.69 -11.24
C GLU A 113 8.95 4.65 -10.49
N SER A 114 8.95 4.26 -9.22
CA SER A 114 10.13 4.42 -8.36
C SER A 114 11.25 3.39 -8.59
N ALA A 115 10.98 2.27 -9.26
CA ALA A 115 11.94 1.19 -9.43
C ALA A 115 12.68 1.25 -10.77
N LEU A 116 14.00 1.49 -10.71
CA LEU A 116 14.89 1.30 -11.86
C LEU A 116 14.85 -0.16 -12.31
N ASN A 117 14.64 -0.38 -13.61
CA ASN A 117 14.38 -1.71 -14.15
C ASN A 117 15.67 -2.51 -14.40
N PHE A 118 16.23 -3.07 -13.32
CA PHE A 118 17.37 -3.99 -13.39
C PHE A 118 17.07 -5.29 -14.14
N THR A 119 15.79 -5.72 -14.18
CA THR A 119 15.40 -6.93 -14.90
C THR A 119 15.63 -6.75 -16.41
N SER A 120 15.16 -5.65 -17.00
CA SER A 120 15.38 -5.35 -18.42
C SER A 120 16.88 -5.24 -18.76
N TRP A 121 17.68 -4.66 -17.84
CA TRP A 121 19.13 -4.63 -17.99
C TRP A 121 19.75 -6.03 -17.97
N ALA A 122 19.36 -6.90 -17.03
CA ALA A 122 19.88 -8.26 -16.99
C ALA A 122 19.55 -9.05 -18.27
N ASP A 123 18.38 -8.81 -18.88
CA ASP A 123 17.93 -9.43 -20.12
C ASP A 123 18.62 -8.89 -21.38
N THR A 124 18.64 -7.57 -21.54
CA THR A 124 18.95 -6.91 -22.81
C THR A 124 20.10 -5.90 -22.74
N GLY A 125 20.65 -5.67 -21.56
CA GLY A 125 21.70 -4.69 -21.35
C GLY A 125 22.99 -5.02 -22.11
N MET A 126 23.59 -4.00 -22.68
CA MET A 126 24.84 -4.00 -23.46
C MET A 126 26.01 -3.40 -22.66
N ARG A 127 25.74 -2.72 -21.55
CA ARG A 127 26.77 -2.08 -20.70
C ARG A 127 26.94 -2.79 -19.36
N ASP A 128 28.06 -2.52 -18.69
CA ASP A 128 28.40 -3.09 -17.39
C ASP A 128 27.84 -2.29 -16.20
N LEU A 129 27.29 -1.09 -16.44
CA LEU A 129 26.79 -0.14 -15.43
C LEU A 129 27.84 0.48 -14.51
N GLY A 130 29.13 0.41 -14.86
CA GLY A 130 30.21 0.90 -13.99
C GLY A 130 30.10 2.39 -13.66
N ALA A 131 29.74 3.23 -14.63
CA ALA A 131 29.60 4.67 -14.43
C ALA A 131 28.36 5.00 -13.61
N LEU A 132 27.24 4.35 -13.90
CA LEU A 132 25.98 4.54 -13.16
C LEU A 132 26.13 4.11 -11.69
N CYS A 133 26.76 2.96 -11.47
CA CYS A 133 27.04 2.42 -10.13
C CYS A 133 27.95 3.33 -9.31
N GLY A 134 28.77 4.17 -9.93
CA GLY A 134 29.61 5.17 -9.26
C GLY A 134 28.93 6.51 -8.98
N LYS A 135 27.73 6.78 -9.52
CA LYS A 135 27.06 8.08 -9.39
C LYS A 135 26.41 8.26 -8.01
N GLU A 136 27.05 9.04 -7.14
CA GLU A 136 26.63 9.26 -5.73
C GLU A 136 25.16 9.70 -5.58
N SER A 137 24.67 10.59 -6.45
CA SER A 137 23.35 11.23 -6.30
C SER A 137 22.14 10.30 -6.43
N ILE A 138 22.32 9.10 -7.00
CA ILE A 138 21.23 8.12 -7.23
C ILE A 138 21.46 6.80 -6.48
N GLN A 139 22.48 6.76 -5.63
CA GLN A 139 22.95 5.54 -5.02
C GLN A 139 21.90 4.85 -4.13
N ASP A 140 21.04 5.60 -3.45
CA ASP A 140 19.94 5.07 -2.65
C ASP A 140 18.81 4.54 -3.53
N THR A 141 18.46 5.25 -4.60
CA THR A 141 17.49 4.79 -5.61
C THR A 141 17.94 3.47 -6.25
N LEU A 142 19.23 3.34 -6.61
CA LEU A 142 19.80 2.09 -7.12
C LEU A 142 19.69 0.96 -6.09
N CYS A 143 20.02 1.22 -4.82
CA CYS A 143 19.93 0.20 -3.78
C CYS A 143 18.50 -0.26 -3.52
N ALA A 144 17.56 0.69 -3.43
CA ALA A 144 16.14 0.42 -3.23
C ALA A 144 15.55 -0.36 -4.42
N SER A 145 15.86 0.05 -5.65
CA SER A 145 15.40 -0.61 -6.88
C SER A 145 15.93 -2.03 -7.02
N LEU A 146 17.19 -2.27 -6.65
CA LEU A 146 17.78 -3.61 -6.64
C LEU A 146 17.14 -4.49 -5.55
N TYR A 147 16.89 -3.94 -4.36
CA TYR A 147 16.24 -4.67 -3.26
C TYR A 147 14.79 -5.06 -3.57
N ALA A 148 14.09 -4.26 -4.36
CA ALA A 148 12.70 -4.52 -4.77
C ALA A 148 12.56 -5.62 -5.84
N GLN A 149 13.67 -6.15 -6.40
CA GLN A 149 13.61 -7.16 -7.45
C GLN A 149 13.10 -8.52 -6.94
N PRO A 150 12.29 -9.25 -7.73
CA PRO A 150 11.91 -10.62 -7.40
C PRO A 150 13.14 -11.52 -7.21
N ALA A 151 13.07 -12.47 -6.27
CA ALA A 151 14.21 -13.29 -5.87
C ALA A 151 14.93 -14.00 -7.04
N GLY A 152 14.16 -14.56 -7.99
CA GLY A 152 14.72 -15.23 -9.17
C GLY A 152 15.43 -14.26 -10.14
N GLN A 153 14.97 -13.01 -10.22
CA GLN A 153 15.64 -11.98 -11.01
C GLN A 153 16.88 -11.44 -10.30
N LEU A 154 16.79 -11.25 -8.98
CA LEU A 154 17.85 -10.69 -8.16
C LEU A 154 19.14 -11.53 -8.25
N GLU A 155 19.05 -12.86 -8.25
CA GLU A 155 20.23 -13.74 -8.40
C GLU A 155 20.98 -13.49 -9.71
N ARG A 156 20.22 -13.39 -10.81
CA ARG A 156 20.75 -13.16 -12.16
C ARG A 156 21.39 -11.77 -12.27
N ILE A 157 20.71 -10.75 -11.76
CA ILE A 157 21.19 -9.37 -11.73
C ILE A 157 22.49 -9.28 -10.91
N LEU A 158 22.51 -9.85 -9.69
CA LEU A 158 23.70 -9.85 -8.85
C LEU A 158 24.85 -10.59 -9.51
N THR A 159 24.61 -11.73 -10.14
CA THR A 159 25.67 -12.47 -10.84
C THR A 159 26.30 -11.62 -11.95
N ARG A 160 25.51 -10.87 -12.71
CA ARG A 160 26.02 -9.94 -13.72
C ARG A 160 26.80 -8.76 -13.09
N LEU A 161 26.29 -8.17 -12.01
CA LEU A 161 26.96 -7.09 -11.25
C LEU A 161 28.25 -7.52 -10.54
N LEU A 162 28.55 -8.81 -10.48
CA LEU A 162 29.82 -9.31 -9.94
C LEU A 162 30.90 -9.49 -11.02
N SER A 163 30.64 -9.04 -12.25
CA SER A 163 31.55 -9.26 -13.38
C SER A 163 32.67 -8.21 -13.48
N THR A 164 32.52 -7.02 -12.89
CA THR A 164 33.51 -5.95 -12.99
C THR A 164 33.85 -5.34 -11.61
N PRO A 165 35.06 -4.81 -11.40
CA PRO A 165 35.44 -4.20 -10.12
C PRO A 165 34.52 -3.05 -9.68
N ALA A 166 34.08 -2.20 -10.63
CA ALA A 166 33.20 -1.06 -10.35
C ALA A 166 31.82 -1.51 -9.83
N THR A 167 31.23 -2.52 -10.46
CA THR A 167 29.94 -3.06 -10.04
C THR A 167 30.03 -3.90 -8.77
N CYS A 168 31.15 -4.59 -8.54
CA CYS A 168 31.45 -5.23 -7.25
C CYS A 168 31.47 -4.25 -6.09
N ALA A 169 32.05 -3.04 -6.28
CA ALA A 169 32.05 -2.00 -5.25
C ALA A 169 30.62 -1.52 -4.92
N PHE A 170 29.75 -1.39 -5.93
CA PHE A 170 28.34 -1.11 -5.72
C PHE A 170 27.63 -2.24 -4.98
N VAL A 171 27.86 -3.51 -5.31
CA VAL A 171 27.29 -4.64 -4.57
C VAL A 171 27.76 -4.63 -3.10
N ALA A 172 29.04 -4.36 -2.83
CA ALA A 172 29.55 -4.24 -1.46
C ALA A 172 28.85 -3.13 -0.65
N ARG A 173 28.53 -2.01 -1.31
CA ARG A 173 27.76 -0.90 -0.73
C ARG A 173 26.29 -1.27 -0.51
N TRP A 174 25.68 -1.93 -1.49
CA TRP A 174 24.32 -2.46 -1.39
C TRP A 174 24.18 -3.44 -0.22
N LEU A 175 25.17 -4.31 0.02
CA LEU A 175 25.20 -5.15 1.22
C LEU A 175 25.16 -4.31 2.51
N GLY A 176 25.90 -3.20 2.58
CA GLY A 176 25.82 -2.26 3.71
C GLY A 176 24.43 -1.65 3.87
N TRP A 177 23.78 -1.30 2.76
CA TRP A 177 22.40 -0.80 2.75
C TRP A 177 21.39 -1.86 3.24
N VAL A 178 21.52 -3.11 2.78
CA VAL A 178 20.68 -4.23 3.24
C VAL A 178 20.91 -4.55 4.72
N ALA A 179 22.14 -4.42 5.22
CA ALA A 179 22.43 -4.54 6.65
C ALA A 179 21.71 -3.46 7.48
N GLY A 180 21.56 -2.25 6.95
CA GLY A 180 20.69 -1.22 7.51
C GLY A 180 19.22 -1.64 7.57
N ARG A 181 18.69 -2.23 6.49
CA ARG A 181 17.33 -2.77 6.45
C ARG A 181 17.12 -3.93 7.43
N ARG A 182 18.13 -4.80 7.62
CA ARG A 182 18.10 -5.85 8.65
C ARG A 182 17.91 -5.26 10.05
N ARG A 183 18.67 -4.22 10.42
CA ARG A 183 18.49 -3.55 11.73
C ARG A 183 17.07 -3.00 11.90
N GLN A 184 16.53 -2.42 10.83
CA GLN A 184 15.18 -1.88 10.79
C GLN A 184 14.07 -2.96 10.76
N ALA A 185 14.41 -4.23 10.56
CA ALA A 185 13.44 -5.33 10.52
C ALA A 185 13.17 -5.94 11.90
N LYS A 186 13.97 -5.61 12.92
CA LYS A 186 13.81 -6.13 14.28
C LYS A 186 12.37 -5.92 14.77
N GLY A 187 11.72 -7.01 15.18
CA GLY A 187 10.34 -7.01 15.64
C GLY A 187 9.27 -7.06 14.53
N SER A 188 9.62 -6.81 13.26
CA SER A 188 8.64 -6.66 12.17
C SER A 188 8.59 -7.89 11.27
N VAL A 189 7.47 -8.61 11.30
CA VAL A 189 7.26 -9.81 10.46
C VAL A 189 7.35 -9.45 8.96
N SER A 190 6.69 -8.37 8.54
CA SER A 190 6.67 -7.93 7.13
C SER A 190 8.05 -7.54 6.61
N ARG A 191 8.86 -6.83 7.42
CA ARG A 191 10.22 -6.47 7.01
C ARG A 191 11.13 -7.69 6.93
N TRP A 192 10.98 -8.65 7.84
CA TRP A 192 11.66 -9.95 7.74
C TRP A 192 11.24 -10.73 6.49
N ALA A 193 9.95 -10.74 6.14
CA ALA A 193 9.46 -11.40 4.94
C ALA A 193 10.11 -10.83 3.66
N LYS A 194 10.30 -9.50 3.59
CA LYS A 194 11.03 -8.85 2.48
C LYS A 194 12.53 -9.19 2.47
N LEU A 195 13.15 -9.36 3.64
CA LEU A 195 14.58 -9.71 3.76
C LEU A 195 14.89 -11.18 3.46
N GLN A 196 13.96 -12.09 3.73
CA GLN A 196 14.19 -13.54 3.64
C GLN A 196 14.68 -14.02 2.26
N PRO A 197 14.09 -13.58 1.13
CA PRO A 197 14.61 -13.92 -0.19
C PRO A 197 16.05 -13.46 -0.40
N VAL A 198 16.41 -12.27 0.10
CA VAL A 198 17.77 -11.75 0.01
C VAL A 198 18.73 -12.58 0.85
N ARG A 199 18.36 -12.93 2.09
CA ARG A 199 19.18 -13.80 2.97
C ARG A 199 19.48 -15.16 2.34
N ARG A 200 18.50 -15.76 1.64
CA ARG A 200 18.68 -17.02 0.90
C ARG A 200 19.78 -16.92 -0.15
N LEU A 201 19.78 -15.84 -0.94
CA LEU A 201 20.78 -15.60 -1.98
C LEU A 201 22.16 -15.33 -1.38
N LEU A 202 22.20 -14.58 -0.27
CA LEU A 202 23.44 -14.21 0.42
C LEU A 202 24.11 -15.36 1.18
N SER A 203 23.48 -16.55 1.25
CA SER A 203 24.15 -17.78 1.70
C SER A 203 25.34 -18.17 0.81
N ASN A 204 25.42 -17.66 -0.42
CA ASN A 204 26.59 -17.86 -1.28
C ASN A 204 27.84 -17.16 -0.68
N PRO A 205 28.95 -17.87 -0.43
CA PRO A 205 30.16 -17.33 0.20
C PRO A 205 30.77 -16.12 -0.50
N ARG A 206 30.54 -15.94 -1.81
CA ARG A 206 31.08 -14.80 -2.58
C ARG A 206 30.66 -13.44 -2.00
N PHE A 207 29.46 -13.35 -1.41
CA PHE A 207 28.97 -12.09 -0.82
C PHE A 207 29.64 -11.78 0.53
N ALA A 208 30.02 -12.80 1.29
CA ALA A 208 30.76 -12.63 2.53
C ALA A 208 32.15 -12.03 2.26
N ALA A 209 32.79 -12.37 1.13
CA ALA A 209 34.08 -11.82 0.74
C ALA A 209 34.02 -10.33 0.36
N LEU A 210 32.90 -9.86 -0.22
CA LEU A 210 32.73 -8.46 -0.64
C LEU A 210 32.54 -7.50 0.53
N ASN A 211 31.76 -7.89 1.54
CA ASN A 211 31.53 -7.09 2.73
C ASN A 211 31.25 -8.00 3.95
N PRO A 212 32.30 -8.49 4.65
CA PRO A 212 32.15 -9.45 5.75
C PRO A 212 31.36 -8.90 6.95
N ALA A 213 31.43 -7.59 7.20
CA ALA A 213 30.70 -6.96 8.29
C ALA A 213 29.20 -6.90 8.00
N ALA A 214 28.82 -6.41 6.81
CA ALA A 214 27.43 -6.36 6.39
C ALA A 214 26.81 -7.75 6.25
N HIS A 215 27.55 -8.72 5.70
CA HIS A 215 27.09 -10.10 5.57
C HIS A 215 26.75 -10.72 6.92
N ARG A 216 27.65 -10.62 7.91
CA ARG A 216 27.38 -11.11 9.28
C ARG A 216 26.14 -10.46 9.89
N GLU A 217 26.00 -9.15 9.74
CA GLU A 217 24.84 -8.40 10.23
C GLU A 217 23.54 -8.91 9.60
N ILE A 218 23.51 -9.11 8.27
CA ILE A 218 22.32 -9.59 7.54
C ILE A 218 21.94 -11.01 7.95
N MET A 219 22.92 -11.87 8.15
CA MET A 219 22.68 -13.28 8.46
C MET A 219 22.31 -13.53 9.93
N HIS A 220 22.78 -12.68 10.84
CA HIS A 220 22.54 -12.82 12.27
C HIS A 220 21.07 -12.57 12.65
N VAL A 221 20.55 -13.38 13.57
CA VAL A 221 19.25 -13.21 14.24
C VAL A 221 19.44 -13.58 15.69
N ASP A 222 19.15 -12.65 16.60
CA ASP A 222 19.02 -12.96 18.03
C ASP A 222 17.55 -13.24 18.33
N ALA A 223 17.25 -14.50 18.69
CA ALA A 223 15.87 -14.93 18.90
C ALA A 223 15.20 -14.24 20.10
N ALA A 224 15.94 -14.05 21.20
CA ALA A 224 15.38 -13.45 22.41
C ALA A 224 15.10 -11.96 22.21
N GLU A 225 16.02 -11.25 21.55
CA GLU A 225 15.78 -9.86 21.17
C GLU A 225 14.61 -9.69 20.20
N GLU A 226 14.45 -10.60 19.25
CA GLU A 226 13.37 -10.55 18.26
C GLU A 226 12.01 -10.87 18.88
N VAL A 227 11.90 -11.90 19.73
CA VAL A 227 10.68 -12.20 20.50
C VAL A 227 10.33 -11.03 21.41
N CYS A 228 11.30 -10.49 22.15
CA CYS A 228 11.10 -9.31 22.98
C CYS A 228 10.58 -8.12 22.16
N ALA A 229 11.14 -7.86 20.98
CA ALA A 229 10.71 -6.77 20.12
C ALA A 229 9.28 -6.98 19.58
N ARG A 230 8.93 -8.18 19.12
CA ARG A 230 7.58 -8.52 18.64
C ARG A 230 6.53 -8.38 19.74
N LEU A 231 6.81 -8.93 20.92
CA LEU A 231 5.94 -8.75 22.08
C LEU A 231 5.78 -7.26 22.39
N ARG A 232 6.85 -6.47 22.31
CA ARG A 232 6.84 -5.00 22.52
C ARG A 232 6.12 -4.17 21.44
N LEU A 233 5.84 -4.74 20.28
CA LEU A 233 4.98 -4.13 19.28
C LEU A 233 3.51 -4.49 19.51
N GLY A 234 3.24 -5.77 19.83
CA GLY A 234 1.92 -6.30 20.14
C GLY A 234 1.19 -6.94 18.97
N SER A 235 -0.12 -7.10 19.07
CA SER A 235 -0.98 -7.68 18.01
C SER A 235 -2.43 -7.27 18.17
N LEU A 236 -3.18 -7.20 17.07
CA LEU A 236 -4.63 -6.99 17.11
C LEU A 236 -5.37 -8.02 17.99
N ARG A 237 -4.79 -9.21 18.21
CA ARG A 237 -5.34 -10.25 19.11
C ARG A 237 -5.35 -9.85 20.60
N GLU A 238 -4.68 -8.75 20.97
CA GLU A 238 -4.83 -8.10 22.28
C GLU A 238 -6.21 -7.45 22.47
N TYR A 239 -6.98 -7.32 21.38
CA TYR A 239 -8.39 -6.99 21.39
C TYR A 239 -9.27 -8.24 21.24
N THR A 240 -10.54 -8.07 21.58
CA THR A 240 -11.62 -9.06 21.44
C THR A 240 -12.91 -8.33 21.06
N TRP A 241 -13.76 -9.05 20.34
CA TRP A 241 -15.18 -8.73 20.23
C TRP A 241 -15.94 -10.06 20.33
N PRO A 242 -16.31 -10.48 21.54
CA PRO A 242 -16.87 -11.81 21.78
C PRO A 242 -18.09 -12.10 20.90
N ALA A 243 -18.94 -11.08 20.69
CA ALA A 243 -20.14 -11.26 19.90
C ALA A 243 -19.83 -11.69 18.45
N PHE A 244 -18.84 -11.04 17.83
CA PHE A 244 -18.33 -11.36 16.50
C PHE A 244 -17.57 -12.67 16.47
N GLU A 245 -16.61 -12.88 17.39
CA GLU A 245 -15.78 -14.09 17.47
C GLU A 245 -16.63 -15.36 17.59
N GLU A 246 -17.66 -15.36 18.44
CA GLU A 246 -18.60 -16.49 18.55
C GLU A 246 -19.46 -16.70 17.30
N THR A 247 -19.73 -15.63 16.53
CA THR A 247 -20.52 -15.71 15.30
C THR A 247 -19.72 -16.35 14.18
N VAL A 248 -18.44 -15.98 14.06
CA VAL A 248 -17.53 -16.54 13.05
C VAL A 248 -17.01 -17.92 13.44
N ALA A 249 -16.80 -18.22 14.73
CA ALA A 249 -16.32 -19.53 15.18
C ALA A 249 -17.27 -20.68 14.82
N ARG A 250 -18.55 -20.38 14.58
CA ARG A 250 -19.58 -21.35 14.17
C ARG A 250 -19.58 -21.61 12.65
N LYS A 251 -18.77 -20.89 11.88
CA LYS A 251 -18.83 -20.81 10.42
C LYS A 251 -17.42 -20.96 9.82
N THR A 252 -17.33 -21.36 8.56
CA THR A 252 -16.09 -21.15 7.81
C THR A 252 -15.95 -19.66 7.58
N PHE A 253 -14.86 -19.07 8.07
CA PHE A 253 -14.64 -17.64 7.91
C PHE A 253 -14.24 -17.32 6.47
N ASP A 254 -15.06 -16.51 5.81
CA ASP A 254 -14.75 -15.90 4.51
C ASP A 254 -14.92 -14.38 4.67
N PRO A 255 -13.85 -13.57 4.50
CA PRO A 255 -13.95 -12.13 4.67
C PRO A 255 -14.92 -11.48 3.67
N THR A 256 -15.18 -12.11 2.52
CA THR A 256 -16.16 -11.61 1.54
C THR A 256 -17.61 -11.74 2.00
N LEU A 257 -17.85 -12.48 3.09
CA LEU A 257 -19.14 -12.63 3.73
C LEU A 257 -19.29 -11.76 4.99
N VAL A 258 -18.43 -10.74 5.13
CA VAL A 258 -18.48 -9.75 6.21
C VAL A 258 -18.56 -8.35 5.60
N CYS A 259 -19.53 -7.56 6.01
CA CYS A 259 -19.62 -6.14 5.66
C CYS A 259 -20.00 -5.30 6.88
N CYS A 260 -19.79 -3.98 6.79
CA CYS A 260 -20.15 -3.04 7.83
C CYS A 260 -20.80 -1.80 7.20
N ASP A 261 -21.99 -1.48 7.69
CA ASP A 261 -22.67 -0.20 7.50
C ASP A 261 -22.92 0.35 8.90
N PHE A 262 -21.96 1.10 9.43
CA PHE A 262 -21.91 1.51 10.82
C PHE A 262 -23.24 2.13 11.27
N PRO A 263 -23.83 1.67 12.40
CA PRO A 263 -23.23 0.81 13.42
C PRO A 263 -23.39 -0.70 13.18
N THR A 264 -24.00 -1.14 12.08
CA THR A 264 -24.31 -2.56 11.87
C THR A 264 -23.15 -3.29 11.19
N VAL A 265 -22.74 -4.42 11.76
CA VAL A 265 -21.80 -5.36 11.11
C VAL A 265 -22.56 -6.63 10.75
N ALA A 266 -22.45 -7.08 9.50
CA ALA A 266 -23.11 -8.29 9.04
C ALA A 266 -22.10 -9.40 8.77
N VAL A 267 -22.42 -10.62 9.20
CA VAL A 267 -21.62 -11.82 8.99
C VAL A 267 -22.49 -12.94 8.42
N SER A 268 -22.07 -13.54 7.31
CA SER A 268 -22.82 -14.59 6.62
C SER A 268 -22.08 -15.92 6.53
N ASP A 269 -22.85 -17.01 6.33
CA ASP A 269 -22.36 -18.34 5.91
C ASP A 269 -22.77 -18.67 4.46
N GLY A 270 -23.16 -17.66 3.69
CA GLY A 270 -23.66 -17.80 2.32
C GLY A 270 -25.16 -18.05 2.22
N HIS A 271 -25.87 -18.27 3.33
CA HIS A 271 -27.34 -18.44 3.35
C HIS A 271 -28.02 -17.73 4.52
N THR A 272 -27.31 -17.51 5.63
CA THR A 272 -27.81 -16.83 6.82
C THR A 272 -26.92 -15.65 7.16
N VAL A 273 -27.48 -14.45 7.07
CA VAL A 273 -26.83 -13.22 7.52
C VAL A 273 -27.15 -13.00 8.99
N THR A 274 -26.13 -12.74 9.80
CA THR A 274 -26.23 -12.34 11.20
C THR A 274 -25.75 -10.90 11.33
N LEU A 275 -26.66 -10.02 11.73
CA LEU A 275 -26.42 -8.61 12.00
C LEU A 275 -25.98 -8.47 13.47
N LEU A 276 -24.93 -7.69 13.68
CA LEU A 276 -24.31 -7.40 14.96
C LEU A 276 -24.30 -5.90 15.22
N VAL A 277 -24.74 -5.50 16.41
CA VAL A 277 -24.61 -4.13 16.93
C VAL A 277 -24.15 -4.23 18.39
N GLY A 278 -22.87 -4.01 18.64
CA GLY A 278 -22.27 -4.36 19.94
C GLY A 278 -22.41 -5.87 20.21
N ASP A 279 -23.12 -6.22 21.29
CA ASP A 279 -23.37 -7.62 21.65
C ASP A 279 -24.71 -8.17 21.15
N GLU A 280 -25.56 -7.30 20.59
CA GLU A 280 -26.87 -7.69 20.07
C GLU A 280 -26.73 -8.42 18.73
N ARG A 281 -27.54 -9.47 18.54
CA ARG A 281 -27.52 -10.31 17.34
C ARG A 281 -28.91 -10.53 16.78
N ARG A 282 -29.04 -10.40 15.46
CA ARG A 282 -30.25 -10.78 14.72
C ARG A 282 -29.86 -11.51 13.45
N SER A 283 -30.45 -12.68 13.22
CA SER A 283 -30.18 -13.47 12.01
C SER A 283 -31.40 -13.52 11.10
N ALA A 284 -31.14 -13.59 9.80
CA ALA A 284 -32.15 -13.83 8.78
C ALA A 284 -31.57 -14.70 7.67
N THR A 285 -32.41 -15.54 7.08
CA THR A 285 -32.05 -16.32 5.89
C THR A 285 -32.26 -15.47 4.65
N ILE A 286 -31.27 -15.46 3.77
CA ILE A 286 -31.32 -14.85 2.45
C ILE A 286 -30.92 -15.91 1.41
N PRO A 287 -31.13 -15.67 0.10
CA PRO A 287 -30.69 -16.63 -0.91
C PRO A 287 -29.19 -16.90 -0.88
N ALA A 288 -28.82 -18.01 -1.50
CA ALA A 288 -27.42 -18.42 -1.64
C ALA A 288 -26.57 -17.33 -2.31
N HIS A 289 -25.45 -16.98 -1.68
CA HIS A 289 -24.57 -15.91 -2.14
C HIS A 289 -23.11 -16.22 -1.84
N THR A 290 -22.21 -15.53 -2.55
CA THR A 290 -20.76 -15.65 -2.40
C THR A 290 -20.14 -14.41 -1.79
N GLN A 291 -20.83 -13.27 -1.80
CA GLN A 291 -20.33 -12.02 -1.20
C GLN A 291 -21.47 -11.21 -0.58
N LEU A 292 -21.16 -10.49 0.49
CA LEU A 292 -21.99 -9.43 1.07
C LEU A 292 -21.30 -8.08 0.85
N LYS A 293 -22.09 -7.08 0.44
CA LYS A 293 -21.57 -5.72 0.26
C LYS A 293 -22.16 -4.73 1.25
N HIS A 294 -23.49 -4.74 1.42
CA HIS A 294 -24.17 -3.86 2.37
C HIS A 294 -25.24 -4.61 3.18
N ALA A 295 -25.43 -4.17 4.42
CA ALA A 295 -26.46 -4.61 5.35
C ALA A 295 -26.91 -3.44 6.23
N VAL A 296 -27.81 -2.61 5.70
CA VAL A 296 -28.24 -1.35 6.32
C VAL A 296 -29.52 -1.55 7.13
N ASP A 297 -29.44 -1.43 8.46
CA ASP A 297 -30.63 -1.39 9.31
C ASP A 297 -31.24 0.01 9.34
N THR A 298 -32.43 0.14 8.74
CA THR A 298 -33.15 1.42 8.69
C THR A 298 -34.03 1.67 9.92
N GLY A 299 -34.07 0.73 10.87
CA GLY A 299 -34.96 0.71 12.04
C GLY A 299 -36.38 0.21 11.74
N ARG A 300 -36.81 0.20 10.47
CA ARG A 300 -38.09 -0.39 10.03
C ARG A 300 -37.90 -1.75 9.37
N ASP A 301 -36.84 -1.88 8.59
CA ASP A 301 -36.45 -3.08 7.86
C ASP A 301 -34.94 -3.01 7.58
N THR A 302 -34.36 -4.12 7.12
CA THR A 302 -32.95 -4.18 6.76
C THR A 302 -32.81 -4.38 5.27
N TYR A 303 -32.07 -3.47 4.64
CA TYR A 303 -31.61 -3.60 3.27
C TYR A 303 -30.36 -4.47 3.23
N VAL A 304 -30.30 -5.45 2.33
CA VAL A 304 -29.12 -6.29 2.12
C VAL A 304 -28.76 -6.31 0.64
N GLU A 305 -27.49 -6.05 0.33
CA GLU A 305 -26.90 -6.16 -1.00
C GLU A 305 -25.86 -7.27 -1.02
N TYR A 306 -25.97 -8.18 -2.00
CA TYR A 306 -25.15 -9.38 -2.07
C TYR A 306 -24.90 -9.85 -3.51
N CYS A 307 -23.84 -10.61 -3.70
CA CYS A 307 -23.52 -11.24 -4.98
C CYS A 307 -23.93 -12.72 -4.96
N ASP A 308 -24.77 -13.15 -5.90
CA ASP A 308 -25.21 -14.54 -5.99
C ASP A 308 -24.08 -15.49 -6.45
N THR A 309 -24.35 -16.80 -6.41
CA THR A 309 -23.40 -17.84 -6.82
C THR A 309 -23.03 -17.82 -8.31
N ARG A 310 -23.68 -16.96 -9.11
CA ARG A 310 -23.39 -16.76 -10.55
C ARG A 310 -22.63 -15.46 -10.81
N GLY A 311 -22.31 -14.69 -9.78
CA GLY A 311 -21.63 -13.39 -9.91
C GLY A 311 -22.57 -12.23 -10.22
N THR A 312 -23.89 -12.37 -10.00
CA THR A 312 -24.86 -11.30 -10.21
C THR A 312 -25.15 -10.58 -8.89
N TRP A 313 -25.10 -9.25 -8.89
CA TRP A 313 -25.47 -8.44 -7.74
C TRP A 313 -26.98 -8.31 -7.61
N HIS A 314 -27.48 -8.53 -6.40
CA HIS A 314 -28.87 -8.38 -6.01
C HIS A 314 -28.99 -7.55 -4.73
N TYR A 315 -30.19 -7.03 -4.51
CA TYR A 315 -30.60 -6.54 -3.20
C TYR A 315 -31.93 -7.16 -2.76
N LEU A 316 -32.19 -7.11 -1.46
CA LEU A 316 -33.50 -7.38 -0.90
C LEU A 316 -33.73 -6.59 0.38
N TRP A 317 -35.00 -6.48 0.75
CA TRP A 317 -35.43 -6.04 2.08
C TRP A 317 -35.80 -7.28 2.90
N LEU A 318 -35.22 -7.46 4.09
CA LEU A 318 -35.35 -8.70 4.87
C LEU A 318 -36.82 -9.05 5.16
N ARG A 319 -37.70 -8.08 5.42
CA ARG A 319 -39.12 -8.34 5.67
C ARG A 319 -39.87 -8.88 4.45
N GLU A 320 -39.53 -8.39 3.25
CA GLU A 320 -40.15 -8.87 2.01
C GLU A 320 -39.51 -10.20 1.58
N GLY A 321 -38.19 -10.35 1.75
CA GLY A 321 -37.44 -11.55 1.41
C GLY A 321 -37.37 -11.85 -0.09
N ILE A 322 -37.76 -10.89 -0.96
CA ILE A 322 -37.75 -11.04 -2.42
C ILE A 322 -36.47 -10.43 -3.00
N PRO A 323 -35.60 -11.24 -3.62
CA PRO A 323 -34.40 -10.77 -4.31
C PRO A 323 -34.72 -9.96 -5.56
N ARG A 324 -33.95 -8.91 -5.81
CA ARG A 324 -34.08 -8.04 -6.98
C ARG A 324 -32.70 -7.77 -7.57
N ALA A 325 -32.59 -7.94 -8.88
CA ALA A 325 -31.42 -7.49 -9.62
C ALA A 325 -31.50 -5.97 -9.87
N PHE A 326 -30.35 -5.35 -10.11
CA PHE A 326 -30.28 -3.97 -10.58
C PHE A 326 -30.42 -3.92 -12.11
N ASP A 327 -31.14 -2.91 -12.62
CA ASP A 327 -31.24 -2.65 -14.06
C ASP A 327 -29.93 -2.06 -14.60
N THR A 328 -29.28 -1.23 -13.77
CA THR A 328 -28.00 -0.57 -14.07
C THR A 328 -26.98 -0.88 -12.97
N PRO A 329 -25.85 -1.55 -13.29
CA PRO A 329 -24.79 -1.81 -12.33
C PRO A 329 -24.06 -0.53 -11.94
N ALA A 330 -23.36 -0.55 -10.80
CA ALA A 330 -22.50 0.55 -10.38
C ALA A 330 -21.32 0.73 -11.36
N PRO A 331 -20.79 1.97 -11.55
CA PRO A 331 -19.58 2.20 -12.33
C PRO A 331 -18.38 1.42 -11.77
N LEU A 332 -17.47 0.94 -12.65
CA LEU A 332 -16.31 0.10 -12.28
C LEU A 332 -15.29 0.77 -11.33
N MET A 333 -15.33 2.09 -11.17
CA MET A 333 -14.44 2.83 -10.26
C MET A 333 -15.13 3.02 -8.90
N GLU A 334 -15.45 1.92 -8.23
CA GLU A 334 -15.99 1.95 -6.88
C GLU A 334 -14.82 1.90 -5.89
N ARG A 335 -14.80 2.83 -4.94
CA ARG A 335 -13.97 2.74 -3.74
C ARG A 335 -14.93 2.61 -2.55
N GLU A 336 -14.68 1.61 -1.72
CA GLU A 336 -15.60 1.09 -0.72
C GLU A 336 -15.34 1.74 0.65
N PHE A 337 -15.83 2.96 0.94
CA PHE A 337 -15.55 3.55 2.27
C PHE A 337 -16.67 4.34 2.97
N SER A 338 -17.84 4.59 2.37
CA SER A 338 -18.90 5.31 3.10
C SER A 338 -20.01 4.39 3.59
N ASP A 339 -20.21 4.36 4.91
CA ASP A 339 -21.39 3.77 5.54
C ASP A 339 -22.68 4.45 5.06
N ALA A 340 -23.79 3.73 5.14
CA ALA A 340 -25.10 4.33 4.96
C ALA A 340 -25.35 5.48 5.96
N GLN A 341 -25.90 6.59 5.48
CA GLN A 341 -26.26 7.72 6.33
C GLN A 341 -27.74 8.06 6.22
N LYS A 342 -28.33 8.47 7.33
CA LYS A 342 -29.70 8.98 7.36
C LYS A 342 -29.70 10.50 7.21
N ILE A 343 -30.29 10.99 6.11
CA ILE A 343 -30.43 12.42 5.80
C ILE A 343 -31.92 12.74 5.79
N GLY A 344 -32.35 13.55 6.76
CA GLY A 344 -33.78 13.73 7.06
C GLY A 344 -34.43 12.39 7.44
N ASP A 345 -35.45 11.98 6.68
CA ASP A 345 -36.16 10.71 6.89
C ASP A 345 -35.69 9.57 5.96
N THR A 346 -34.73 9.83 5.08
CA THR A 346 -34.28 8.90 4.05
C THR A 346 -32.87 8.40 4.34
N TRP A 347 -32.66 7.10 4.16
CA TRP A 347 -31.33 6.51 4.20
C TRP A 347 -30.68 6.56 2.82
N TYR A 348 -29.39 6.86 2.78
CA TYR A 348 -28.59 6.93 1.56
C TYR A 348 -27.40 5.98 1.64
N LEU A 349 -27.12 5.30 0.54
CA LEU A 349 -25.83 4.64 0.26
C LEU A 349 -25.17 5.39 -0.89
N GLY A 350 -24.06 6.06 -0.60
CA GLY A 350 -23.48 7.02 -1.53
C GLY A 350 -24.50 8.10 -1.92
N SER A 351 -24.64 8.35 -3.21
CA SER A 351 -25.65 9.29 -3.74
C SER A 351 -27.06 8.69 -3.86
N THR A 352 -27.23 7.40 -3.55
CA THR A 352 -28.46 6.67 -3.86
C THR A 352 -29.40 6.59 -2.65
N PRO A 353 -30.63 7.14 -2.71
CA PRO A 353 -31.62 6.98 -1.65
C PRO A 353 -32.14 5.54 -1.62
N LEU A 354 -32.09 4.92 -0.44
CA LEU A 354 -32.66 3.59 -0.21
C LEU A 354 -34.17 3.66 -0.22
N THR A 355 -34.77 3.13 -1.28
CA THR A 355 -36.22 3.03 -1.46
C THR A 355 -36.62 1.56 -1.57
N PRO A 356 -37.92 1.21 -1.45
CA PRO A 356 -38.39 -0.16 -1.63
C PRO A 356 -38.04 -0.77 -3.00
N ARG A 357 -37.78 0.06 -4.03
CA ARG A 357 -37.37 -0.38 -5.37
C ARG A 357 -36.27 0.52 -5.92
N LEU A 358 -35.07 -0.05 -6.00
CA LEU A 358 -33.90 0.51 -6.67
C LEU A 358 -33.81 -0.05 -8.10
N THR A 359 -33.58 0.83 -9.07
CA THR A 359 -33.26 0.48 -10.47
C THR A 359 -31.76 0.47 -10.71
N GLN A 360 -31.02 1.34 -10.03
CA GLN A 360 -29.56 1.44 -10.10
C GLN A 360 -28.93 0.89 -8.82
N GLN A 361 -27.80 0.20 -8.97
CA GLN A 361 -26.99 -0.21 -7.84
C GLN A 361 -26.44 1.03 -7.11
N PRO A 362 -26.52 1.08 -5.76
CA PRO A 362 -25.95 2.17 -5.00
C PRO A 362 -24.48 2.44 -5.34
N TYR A 363 -24.10 3.71 -5.42
CA TYR A 363 -22.74 4.12 -5.75
C TYR A 363 -22.40 5.52 -5.19
N GLY A 364 -21.10 5.77 -5.05
CA GLY A 364 -20.54 7.02 -4.56
C GLY A 364 -20.27 7.00 -3.06
N GLU A 365 -19.68 8.08 -2.57
CA GLU A 365 -19.27 8.21 -1.16
C GLU A 365 -19.95 9.41 -0.50
N LEU A 366 -20.30 9.24 0.78
CA LEU A 366 -20.83 10.29 1.64
C LEU A 366 -19.82 10.69 2.71
N PHE A 367 -19.70 11.99 2.94
CA PHE A 367 -18.91 12.54 4.03
C PHE A 367 -19.64 13.69 4.73
N GLY A 368 -19.51 13.79 6.05
CA GLY A 368 -20.19 14.82 6.85
C GLY A 368 -21.34 14.25 7.69
N LEU A 369 -21.72 14.98 8.74
CA LEU A 369 -22.85 14.64 9.61
C LEU A 369 -24.00 15.66 9.50
N ASP A 370 -23.66 16.92 9.27
CA ASP A 370 -24.56 18.03 8.95
C ASP A 370 -23.71 19.29 8.68
N PRO A 371 -23.61 19.79 7.43
CA PRO A 371 -24.10 19.18 6.20
C PRO A 371 -23.38 17.87 5.81
N THR A 372 -24.06 17.05 5.00
CA THR A 372 -23.48 15.86 4.34
C THR A 372 -23.22 16.18 2.87
N PHE A 373 -22.11 15.66 2.35
CA PHE A 373 -21.58 15.90 1.02
C PHE A 373 -21.41 14.60 0.24
N PHE A 374 -21.60 14.66 -1.07
CA PHE A 374 -21.26 13.59 -2.00
C PHE A 374 -20.41 14.13 -3.15
N PHE A 375 -19.56 13.28 -3.72
CA PHE A 375 -18.75 13.65 -4.87
C PHE A 375 -19.52 13.37 -6.17
N THR A 376 -19.53 14.33 -7.08
CA THR A 376 -20.14 14.13 -8.41
C THR A 376 -19.06 13.61 -9.36
N PRO A 377 -19.12 12.34 -9.83
CA PRO A 377 -18.10 11.83 -10.74
C PRO A 377 -18.10 12.65 -12.03
N ASP A 378 -17.00 13.36 -12.31
CA ASP A 378 -16.80 13.98 -13.61
C ASP A 378 -16.04 13.01 -14.52
N HIS A 379 -16.75 12.38 -15.46
CA HIS A 379 -16.18 11.45 -16.43
C HIS A 379 -15.20 12.10 -17.41
N THR A 380 -15.09 13.44 -17.43
CA THR A 380 -14.11 14.18 -18.24
C THR A 380 -12.82 14.48 -17.49
N THR A 381 -12.83 14.39 -16.16
CA THR A 381 -11.65 14.57 -15.33
C THR A 381 -10.95 13.22 -15.18
N PRO A 382 -9.66 13.09 -15.55
CA PRO A 382 -8.95 11.80 -15.53
C PRO A 382 -8.77 11.22 -14.12
N HIS A 383 -9.20 11.94 -13.07
CA HIS A 383 -9.19 11.47 -11.70
C HIS A 383 -10.49 11.86 -10.96
N PRO A 384 -11.27 10.91 -10.42
CA PRO A 384 -12.51 11.21 -9.66
C PRO A 384 -12.28 12.03 -8.38
N MET A 385 -11.02 12.23 -8.01
CA MET A 385 -10.58 12.88 -6.76
C MET A 385 -10.42 14.40 -6.91
N LEU A 386 -10.47 14.89 -8.15
CA LEU A 386 -10.46 16.32 -8.49
C LEU A 386 -11.88 16.82 -8.81
N SER A 387 -12.89 15.98 -8.64
CA SER A 387 -14.28 16.35 -8.94
C SER A 387 -14.86 17.30 -7.89
N PRO A 388 -15.77 18.21 -8.28
CA PRO A 388 -16.52 19.04 -7.35
C PRO A 388 -17.34 18.23 -6.34
N VAL A 389 -17.59 18.83 -5.19
CA VAL A 389 -18.31 18.21 -4.07
C VAL A 389 -19.66 18.86 -3.92
N THR A 390 -20.73 18.07 -3.88
CA THR A 390 -22.10 18.58 -3.76
C THR A 390 -22.65 18.30 -2.37
N CYS A 391 -23.14 19.33 -1.70
CA CYS A 391 -23.89 19.20 -0.46
C CYS A 391 -25.23 18.50 -0.74
N VAL A 392 -25.45 17.34 -0.12
CA VAL A 392 -26.69 16.57 -0.29
C VAL A 392 -27.89 17.36 0.24
N ASN A 393 -27.70 18.11 1.32
CA ASN A 393 -28.76 18.84 2.00
C ASN A 393 -29.27 20.04 1.18
N THR A 394 -28.39 20.75 0.46
CA THR A 394 -28.72 22.01 -0.24
C THR A 394 -28.67 21.90 -1.76
N GLY A 395 -27.99 20.89 -2.30
CA GLY A 395 -27.69 20.77 -3.73
C GLY A 395 -26.60 21.72 -4.23
N GLU A 396 -25.98 22.50 -3.33
CA GLU A 396 -24.88 23.40 -3.66
C GLU A 396 -23.59 22.63 -3.94
N THR A 397 -22.85 23.03 -4.96
CA THR A 397 -21.59 22.40 -5.35
C THR A 397 -20.42 23.31 -5.02
N LEU A 398 -19.49 22.81 -4.23
CA LEU A 398 -18.23 23.43 -3.89
C LEU A 398 -17.13 22.94 -4.85
N SER A 399 -16.23 23.85 -5.20
CA SER A 399 -14.94 23.46 -5.74
C SER A 399 -14.13 22.68 -4.70
N ARG A 400 -13.07 22.02 -5.15
CA ARG A 400 -12.27 21.19 -4.27
C ARG A 400 -11.56 21.98 -3.18
N ASP A 401 -11.01 23.14 -3.54
CA ASP A 401 -10.30 24.01 -2.60
C ASP A 401 -11.25 24.57 -1.53
N GLU A 402 -12.50 24.88 -1.92
CA GLU A 402 -13.54 25.32 -0.98
C GLU A 402 -13.94 24.20 0.00
N PHE A 403 -14.06 22.97 -0.49
CA PHE A 403 -14.38 21.82 0.38
C PHE A 403 -13.25 21.49 1.34
N ASP A 404 -11.99 21.45 0.87
CA ASP A 404 -10.84 21.20 1.73
C ASP A 404 -10.74 22.29 2.82
N ALA A 405 -10.94 23.57 2.46
CA ALA A 405 -11.00 24.67 3.42
C ALA A 405 -12.12 24.48 4.46
N TYR A 406 -13.33 24.08 4.03
CA TYR A 406 -14.44 23.79 4.93
C TYR A 406 -14.09 22.71 5.97
N VAL A 407 -13.47 21.61 5.55
CA VAL A 407 -13.05 20.51 6.46
C VAL A 407 -12.06 21.04 7.50
N TRP A 408 -11.09 21.85 7.10
CA TRP A 408 -10.11 22.44 8.01
C TRP A 408 -10.72 23.38 9.04
N GLU A 409 -11.49 24.36 8.57
CA GLU A 409 -12.03 25.42 9.40
C GLU A 409 -13.12 24.90 10.34
N THR A 410 -13.95 23.98 9.87
CA THR A 410 -15.16 23.55 10.57
C THR A 410 -14.95 22.29 11.40
N LEU A 411 -14.25 21.27 10.85
CA LEU A 411 -14.11 19.98 11.51
C LEU A 411 -12.84 19.88 12.36
N LEU A 412 -11.70 20.38 11.85
CA LEU A 412 -10.41 20.25 12.55
C LEU A 412 -10.05 21.47 13.41
N GLY A 413 -10.72 22.62 13.21
CA GLY A 413 -10.53 23.83 14.00
C GLY A 413 -9.10 24.39 13.96
N LYS A 414 -8.35 24.11 12.90
CA LYS A 414 -6.94 24.50 12.75
C LYS A 414 -6.69 25.05 11.33
N PRO A 415 -5.82 26.06 11.18
CA PRO A 415 -5.40 26.50 9.85
C PRO A 415 -4.67 25.35 9.12
N PRO A 416 -4.81 25.25 7.78
CA PRO A 416 -4.25 24.13 7.03
C PRO A 416 -2.73 24.09 7.21
N GLN A 417 -2.22 22.99 7.75
CA GLN A 417 -0.79 22.64 7.65
C GLN A 417 -0.53 21.77 6.41
N MET A 418 -1.35 21.91 5.37
CA MET A 418 -1.19 21.13 4.16
C MET A 418 0.06 21.55 3.41
N ARG A 419 0.85 20.57 2.98
CA ARG A 419 1.92 20.82 2.02
C ARG A 419 1.28 21.12 0.65
N PRO A 420 1.93 21.95 -0.19
CA PRO A 420 1.45 22.17 -1.56
C PRO A 420 1.27 20.84 -2.30
N GLY A 421 0.06 20.56 -2.78
CA GLY A 421 -0.29 19.34 -3.51
C GLY A 421 -0.84 18.19 -2.66
N GLU A 422 -1.00 18.36 -1.34
CA GLU A 422 -1.87 17.51 -0.54
C GLU A 422 -3.34 17.84 -0.85
N TRP A 423 -4.22 16.85 -0.73
CA TRP A 423 -5.67 16.99 -0.91
C TRP A 423 -6.39 16.00 0.01
N PHE A 424 -7.56 16.37 0.54
CA PHE A 424 -8.43 15.48 1.33
C PHE A 424 -8.68 14.12 0.63
N ASN A 425 -8.37 13.03 1.33
CA ASN A 425 -8.58 11.67 0.88
C ASN A 425 -9.95 11.18 1.33
N PHE A 426 -10.65 10.55 0.41
CA PHE A 426 -12.06 10.22 0.47
C PHE A 426 -12.34 8.86 1.12
N SER A 427 -11.26 8.14 1.49
CA SER A 427 -11.33 7.13 2.56
C SER A 427 -11.53 7.73 3.97
N SER A 428 -11.74 9.05 4.08
CA SER A 428 -12.10 9.71 5.34
C SER A 428 -13.52 9.34 5.78
N THR A 429 -13.70 9.18 7.07
CA THR A 429 -14.97 8.79 7.68
C THR A 429 -15.33 9.68 8.85
N LEU A 430 -16.63 9.91 9.04
CA LEU A 430 -17.18 10.74 10.10
C LEU A 430 -18.53 10.16 10.51
N THR A 431 -18.65 9.68 11.76
CA THR A 431 -19.89 9.08 12.27
C THR A 431 -20.13 9.42 13.74
N ARG A 432 -21.39 9.39 14.18
CA ARG A 432 -21.71 9.65 15.59
C ARG A 432 -21.41 8.42 16.44
N THR A 433 -20.95 8.65 17.67
CA THR A 433 -20.81 7.55 18.63
C THR A 433 -22.16 6.96 19.00
N THR A 434 -22.16 5.66 19.26
CA THR A 434 -23.28 4.96 19.88
C THR A 434 -22.93 4.61 21.33
N PRO A 435 -23.91 4.24 22.18
CA PRO A 435 -23.62 3.71 23.52
C PRO A 435 -22.66 2.51 23.51
N ASN A 436 -22.63 1.72 22.43
CA ASN A 436 -21.75 0.57 22.30
C ASN A 436 -20.35 0.94 21.78
N THR A 437 -20.10 2.18 21.37
CA THR A 437 -18.84 2.60 20.75
C THR A 437 -18.19 3.82 21.41
N CYS A 438 -18.79 4.38 22.46
CA CYS A 438 -18.23 5.53 23.18
C CYS A 438 -16.82 5.26 23.76
N ASP A 439 -16.55 4.04 24.21
CA ASP A 439 -15.23 3.60 24.69
C ASP A 439 -14.34 3.02 23.57
N SER A 440 -14.60 3.39 22.30
CA SER A 440 -13.88 2.87 21.15
C SER A 440 -12.36 3.02 21.29
N PRO A 441 -11.59 2.00 20.87
CA PRO A 441 -10.14 2.10 20.83
C PRO A 441 -9.66 3.06 19.74
N LEU A 442 -10.49 3.43 18.76
CA LEU A 442 -10.19 4.46 17.74
C LEU A 442 -10.41 5.89 18.28
N GLY A 443 -10.94 6.00 19.50
CA GLY A 443 -11.20 7.27 20.17
C GLY A 443 -12.57 7.88 19.83
N ASP A 444 -12.90 8.88 20.62
CA ASP A 444 -14.10 9.70 20.53
C ASP A 444 -13.70 11.15 20.82
N GLU A 445 -14.24 12.08 20.06
CA GLU A 445 -14.16 13.50 20.36
C GLU A 445 -15.57 14.10 20.24
N ASN A 446 -16.11 14.52 21.39
CA ASN A 446 -17.42 15.17 21.49
C ASN A 446 -18.58 14.34 20.88
N GLY A 447 -18.59 13.02 21.08
CA GLY A 447 -19.65 12.14 20.58
C GLY A 447 -19.52 11.83 19.08
N THR A 448 -18.31 11.96 18.54
CA THR A 448 -18.00 11.75 17.12
C THR A 448 -16.76 10.87 16.97
N HIS A 449 -16.92 9.85 16.12
CA HIS A 449 -15.81 9.08 15.57
C HIS A 449 -15.41 9.69 14.22
N TYR A 450 -14.12 9.93 14.02
CA TYR A 450 -13.63 10.37 12.73
C TYR A 450 -12.24 9.84 12.41
N CYS A 451 -12.03 9.68 11.11
CA CYS A 451 -10.75 9.53 10.48
C CYS A 451 -10.75 10.49 9.30
N ILE A 452 -9.92 11.53 9.33
CA ILE A 452 -9.80 12.47 8.23
C ILE A 452 -8.40 12.34 7.67
N MET A 453 -8.31 11.99 6.40
CA MET A 453 -7.07 11.75 5.70
C MET A 453 -6.82 12.84 4.67
N PHE A 454 -5.57 13.22 4.51
CA PHE A 454 -5.07 14.03 3.41
C PHE A 454 -3.91 13.29 2.77
N GLY A 455 -3.87 13.24 1.44
CA GLY A 455 -2.79 12.57 0.69
C GLY A 455 -2.11 13.54 -0.27
N GLY A 456 -0.79 13.45 -0.38
CA GLY A 456 -0.01 14.10 -1.44
C GLY A 456 0.19 13.18 -2.65
N ASN A 457 0.73 13.74 -3.74
CA ASN A 457 1.15 13.00 -4.93
C ASN A 457 2.34 12.04 -4.69
N ALA A 458 2.67 11.65 -3.45
CA ALA A 458 3.80 10.78 -3.15
C ALA A 458 3.56 9.83 -1.98
N ASP A 459 4.14 8.63 -2.11
CA ASP A 459 4.09 7.46 -1.22
C ASP A 459 4.39 7.70 0.27
N GLU A 460 4.77 8.91 0.69
CA GLU A 460 5.29 9.16 2.05
C GLU A 460 4.57 10.25 2.85
N ASP A 461 3.49 10.87 2.36
CA ASP A 461 2.85 11.99 3.05
C ASP A 461 1.32 11.87 3.16
N THR A 462 0.81 10.69 3.53
CA THR A 462 -0.59 10.64 4.01
C THR A 462 -0.61 11.19 5.44
N VAL A 463 -1.34 12.27 5.66
CA VAL A 463 -1.61 12.83 6.98
C VAL A 463 -2.99 12.36 7.43
N LEU A 464 -3.04 11.78 8.61
CA LEU A 464 -4.22 11.19 9.23
C LEU A 464 -4.57 11.96 10.50
N PHE A 465 -5.81 12.43 10.60
CA PHE A 465 -6.39 13.08 11.78
C PHE A 465 -7.44 12.18 12.40
N THR A 466 -7.32 11.94 13.70
CA THR A 466 -8.24 11.11 14.49
C THR A 466 -8.41 11.73 15.87
N PRO A 467 -9.41 11.29 16.67
CA PRO A 467 -9.50 11.64 18.08
C PRO A 467 -8.24 11.29 18.91
N LEU A 468 -7.37 10.41 18.42
CA LEU A 468 -6.11 10.04 19.09
C LEU A 468 -4.93 10.95 18.72
N GLY A 469 -5.12 11.87 17.78
CA GLY A 469 -4.11 12.80 17.31
C GLY A 469 -3.88 12.76 15.80
N GLN A 470 -2.78 13.40 15.41
CA GLN A 470 -2.32 13.49 14.01
C GLN A 470 -1.16 12.52 13.78
N PHE A 471 -1.22 11.80 12.66
CA PHE A 471 -0.23 10.82 12.26
C PHE A 471 0.17 11.04 10.80
N SER A 472 1.39 10.67 10.46
CA SER A 472 1.88 10.70 9.08
C SER A 472 2.54 9.36 8.76
N GLY A 473 2.36 8.89 7.53
CA GLY A 473 2.88 7.60 7.12
C GLY A 473 2.62 7.28 5.64
N PRO A 474 2.96 6.06 5.22
CA PRO A 474 2.86 5.65 3.83
C PRO A 474 1.41 5.64 3.34
N PHE A 475 1.22 5.66 2.02
CA PHE A 475 -0.11 5.54 1.41
C PHE A 475 -0.87 4.31 1.94
N GLY A 476 -2.19 4.45 2.14
CA GLY A 476 -3.05 3.39 2.67
C GLY A 476 -3.17 3.33 4.20
N LEU A 477 -2.86 4.43 4.92
CA LEU A 477 -3.31 4.58 6.31
C LEU A 477 -4.84 4.65 6.35
N CYS A 478 -5.48 3.98 7.29
CA CYS A 478 -6.94 3.96 7.41
C CYS A 478 -7.45 4.56 8.72
N THR A 479 -6.79 4.35 9.86
CA THR A 479 -7.15 4.99 11.14
C THR A 479 -6.04 4.81 12.19
N ALA A 480 -6.20 5.42 13.36
CA ALA A 480 -5.36 5.21 14.52
C ALA A 480 -6.15 4.48 15.61
N MET A 481 -5.47 3.64 16.39
CA MET A 481 -6.07 2.85 17.46
C MET A 481 -5.18 2.87 18.69
N LYS A 482 -5.78 2.99 19.89
CA LYS A 482 -5.06 2.82 21.16
C LYS A 482 -4.37 1.47 21.17
N ARG A 483 -3.08 1.42 21.52
CA ARG A 483 -2.39 0.15 21.77
C ARG A 483 -2.70 -0.32 23.20
N PRO A 484 -3.17 -1.57 23.40
CA PRO A 484 -3.33 -2.14 24.73
C PRO A 484 -2.01 -2.09 25.52
N GLY A 485 -2.10 -1.63 26.77
CA GLY A 485 -0.92 -1.40 27.61
C GLY A 485 -0.15 -0.10 27.33
N GLY A 486 -0.54 0.70 26.33
CA GLY A 486 -0.07 2.08 26.14
C GLY A 486 0.58 2.36 24.77
N GLY A 487 0.38 3.58 24.26
CA GLY A 487 0.81 4.02 22.92
C GLY A 487 -0.33 3.93 21.89
N THR A 488 0.02 4.07 20.62
CA THR A 488 -0.93 4.11 19.51
C THR A 488 -0.43 3.21 18.38
N TRP A 489 -1.35 2.48 17.77
CA TRP A 489 -1.16 1.80 16.50
C TRP A 489 -1.80 2.58 15.37
N ILE A 490 -1.23 2.47 14.17
CA ILE A 490 -1.86 2.91 12.94
C ILE A 490 -2.36 1.68 12.20
N VAL A 491 -3.62 1.70 11.80
CA VAL A 491 -4.23 0.63 11.01
C VAL A 491 -4.28 1.12 9.56
N GLY A 492 -3.76 0.32 8.65
CA GLY A 492 -3.87 0.50 7.21
C GLY A 492 -3.98 -0.88 6.54
N ASN A 493 -3.30 -1.05 5.41
CA ASN A 493 -3.09 -2.38 4.83
C ASN A 493 -2.35 -3.34 5.78
N GLU A 494 -1.51 -2.80 6.66
CA GLU A 494 -0.85 -3.52 7.75
C GLU A 494 -1.13 -2.77 9.07
N LEU A 495 -0.87 -3.42 10.20
CA LEU A 495 -0.87 -2.76 11.51
C LEU A 495 0.53 -2.20 11.79
N PHE A 496 0.65 -0.94 12.18
CA PHE A 496 1.92 -0.27 12.46
C PHE A 496 2.00 0.25 13.89
N ASP A 497 3.19 0.27 14.46
CA ASP A 497 3.46 1.06 15.67
C ASP A 497 3.64 2.54 15.30
N ALA A 498 2.82 3.42 15.86
CA ALA A 498 2.82 4.83 15.49
C ALA A 498 4.13 5.56 15.86
N ALA A 499 4.83 5.12 16.91
CA ALA A 499 6.06 5.77 17.37
C ALA A 499 7.28 5.42 16.50
N THR A 500 7.33 4.20 15.98
CA THR A 500 8.50 3.69 15.24
C THR A 500 8.22 3.49 13.75
N ASN A 501 6.96 3.62 13.32
CA ASN A 501 6.47 3.28 11.98
C ASN A 501 6.88 1.85 11.54
N LEU A 502 6.94 0.93 12.51
CA LEU A 502 7.25 -0.47 12.29
C LEU A 502 5.98 -1.25 11.99
N PRO A 503 5.90 -1.97 10.86
CA PRO A 503 4.81 -2.92 10.62
C PRO A 503 4.90 -4.05 11.65
N ILE A 504 3.78 -4.36 12.27
CA ILE A 504 3.62 -5.33 13.35
C ILE A 504 3.26 -6.69 12.76
N THR A 505 2.11 -6.75 12.08
CA THR A 505 1.60 -7.92 11.37
C THR A 505 1.47 -7.61 9.89
N PRO A 506 1.74 -8.61 9.01
CA PRO A 506 1.51 -8.45 7.59
C PRO A 506 0.02 -8.28 7.29
N ALA A 507 -0.28 -7.73 6.12
CA ALA A 507 -1.63 -7.71 5.60
C ALA A 507 -2.17 -9.16 5.58
N PRO A 508 -3.37 -9.41 6.11
CA PRO A 508 -3.95 -10.73 6.07
C PRO A 508 -4.18 -11.10 4.61
N THR A 509 -3.82 -12.33 4.23
CA THR A 509 -4.03 -12.85 2.87
C THR A 509 -5.09 -13.94 2.91
N PRO A 510 -5.91 -14.13 1.85
CA PRO A 510 -6.94 -15.19 1.84
C PRO A 510 -6.40 -16.61 2.12
N LEU A 511 -5.09 -16.81 1.99
CA LEU A 511 -4.37 -18.06 2.26
C LEU A 511 -3.77 -18.14 3.68
N SER A 512 -3.79 -17.05 4.44
CA SER A 512 -3.27 -17.01 5.81
C SER A 512 -4.35 -17.46 6.80
N ALA A 513 -3.97 -18.28 7.77
CA ALA A 513 -4.79 -18.62 8.94
C ALA A 513 -4.88 -17.42 9.93
N ALA A 514 -5.07 -16.22 9.39
CA ALA A 514 -5.18 -14.98 10.14
C ALA A 514 -6.40 -15.05 11.08
N HIS A 515 -6.27 -14.43 12.25
CA HIS A 515 -7.35 -14.40 13.22
C HIS A 515 -8.53 -13.60 12.64
N PRO A 516 -9.80 -13.98 12.88
CA PRO A 516 -10.95 -13.32 12.24
C PRO A 516 -11.02 -11.80 12.45
N LEU A 517 -10.50 -11.31 13.57
CA LEU A 517 -10.44 -9.87 13.86
C LEU A 517 -9.54 -9.09 12.89
N GLU A 518 -8.53 -9.73 12.28
CA GLU A 518 -7.64 -9.12 11.29
C GLU A 518 -8.37 -8.79 9.98
N TRP A 519 -9.55 -9.37 9.77
CA TRP A 519 -10.41 -9.17 8.62
C TRP A 519 -11.66 -8.32 8.91
N LEU A 520 -11.72 -7.69 10.08
CA LEU A 520 -12.84 -6.81 10.40
C LEU A 520 -12.83 -5.60 9.46
N PRO A 521 -14.00 -5.20 8.92
CA PRO A 521 -14.14 -3.90 8.28
C PRO A 521 -13.69 -2.78 9.24
N LEU A 522 -13.11 -1.70 8.70
CA LEU A 522 -12.50 -0.62 9.48
C LEU A 522 -13.42 -0.08 10.58
N GLN A 523 -14.68 0.17 10.25
CA GLN A 523 -15.66 0.71 11.19
C GLN A 523 -16.07 -0.26 12.30
N ALA A 524 -15.93 -1.56 12.05
CA ALA A 524 -16.20 -2.58 13.06
C ALA A 524 -15.15 -2.56 14.19
N LEU A 525 -13.98 -1.95 13.97
CA LEU A 525 -12.95 -1.81 15.01
C LEU A 525 -13.42 -0.96 16.21
N HIS A 526 -14.45 -0.12 16.04
CA HIS A 526 -15.06 0.64 17.14
C HIS A 526 -15.66 -0.25 18.25
N TYR A 527 -16.00 -1.51 17.92
CA TYR A 527 -16.55 -2.48 18.86
C TYR A 527 -15.51 -3.25 19.67
N LEU A 528 -14.23 -3.15 19.29
CA LEU A 528 -13.18 -3.90 19.97
C LEU A 528 -13.02 -3.46 21.42
N ARG A 529 -12.72 -4.44 22.28
CA ARG A 529 -12.41 -4.25 23.70
C ARG A 529 -11.10 -4.92 24.04
N VAL A 530 -10.35 -4.36 24.99
CA VAL A 530 -9.07 -4.95 25.42
C VAL A 530 -9.36 -6.31 26.04
N ARG A 531 -8.71 -7.35 25.52
CA ARG A 531 -8.90 -8.74 25.99
C ARG A 531 -8.35 -8.94 27.39
N ASN A 532 -7.10 -8.56 27.61
CA ASN A 532 -6.44 -8.66 28.90
C ASN A 532 -5.38 -7.56 29.06
N LEU A 533 -5.74 -6.49 29.77
CA LEU A 533 -4.88 -5.31 29.90
C LEU A 533 -3.58 -5.60 30.65
N ASP A 534 -3.59 -6.52 31.62
CA ASP A 534 -2.40 -6.85 32.40
C ASP A 534 -1.38 -7.64 31.57
N VAL A 535 -1.84 -8.56 30.72
CA VAL A 535 -0.96 -9.26 29.77
C VAL A 535 -0.38 -8.28 28.75
N SER A 536 -1.21 -7.39 28.20
CA SER A 536 -0.72 -6.34 27.29
C SER A 536 0.36 -5.47 27.94
N ARG A 537 0.17 -5.06 29.20
CA ARG A 537 1.20 -4.33 29.96
C ARG A 537 2.48 -5.14 30.15
N LYS A 538 2.37 -6.43 30.48
CA LYS A 538 3.52 -7.35 30.56
C LYS A 538 4.25 -7.45 29.22
N MET A 539 3.53 -7.50 28.09
CA MET A 539 4.13 -7.51 26.75
C MET A 539 4.91 -6.22 26.45
N ARG A 540 4.38 -5.05 26.83
CA ARG A 540 5.13 -3.77 26.71
C ARG A 540 6.39 -3.77 27.56
N ALA A 541 6.31 -4.35 28.77
CA ALA A 541 7.41 -4.40 29.74
C ALA A 541 8.40 -5.55 29.51
N CYS A 542 8.09 -6.50 28.62
CA CYS A 542 8.88 -7.70 28.36
C CYS A 542 10.35 -7.37 28.13
N THR A 543 11.25 -8.05 28.83
CA THR A 543 12.70 -7.90 28.69
C THR A 543 13.29 -9.02 27.83
N VAL A 544 14.55 -8.87 27.40
CA VAL A 544 15.27 -9.96 26.71
C VAL A 544 15.35 -11.20 27.60
N SER A 545 15.52 -11.04 28.92
CA SER A 545 15.51 -12.16 29.88
C SER A 545 14.17 -12.89 29.92
N ASP A 546 13.06 -12.15 29.88
CA ASP A 546 11.72 -12.75 29.82
C ASP A 546 11.54 -13.55 28.51
N ALA A 547 11.95 -12.95 27.39
CA ALA A 547 11.90 -13.61 26.08
C ALA A 547 12.80 -14.86 26.02
N THR A 548 13.98 -14.85 26.65
CA THR A 548 14.84 -16.04 26.77
C THR A 548 14.13 -17.15 27.54
N ARG A 549 13.43 -16.83 28.64
CA ARG A 549 12.66 -17.81 29.40
C ARG A 549 11.52 -18.40 28.57
N LEU A 550 10.77 -17.55 27.87
CA LEU A 550 9.68 -17.97 26.97
C LEU A 550 10.17 -18.92 25.86
N LEU A 551 11.37 -18.68 25.33
CA LEU A 551 12.00 -19.54 24.31
C LEU A 551 12.47 -20.89 24.88
N ALA A 552 12.92 -20.93 26.13
CA ALA A 552 13.48 -22.12 26.76
C ALA A 552 12.40 -23.02 27.39
N GLU A 553 11.33 -22.43 27.90
CA GLU A 553 10.30 -23.09 28.71
C GLU A 553 8.91 -22.85 28.13
N PRO A 554 8.37 -23.73 27.27
CA PRO A 554 7.06 -23.55 26.66
C PRO A 554 5.92 -23.35 27.68
N GLU A 555 5.98 -24.02 28.83
CA GLU A 555 5.04 -23.89 29.96
C GLU A 555 4.96 -22.44 30.49
N SER A 556 6.05 -21.67 30.40
CA SER A 556 6.12 -20.29 30.88
C SER A 556 5.24 -19.31 30.10
N VAL A 557 4.83 -19.68 28.88
CA VAL A 557 3.89 -18.88 28.07
C VAL A 557 2.54 -18.77 28.77
N HIS A 558 2.03 -19.86 29.35
CA HIS A 558 0.75 -19.86 30.05
C HIS A 558 0.76 -18.93 31.27
N GLU A 559 1.86 -18.94 32.03
CA GLU A 559 2.06 -18.03 33.17
C GLU A 559 2.17 -16.57 32.70
N PHE A 560 2.94 -16.33 31.62
CA PHE A 560 3.13 -14.99 31.06
C PHE A 560 1.80 -14.37 30.61
N THR A 561 0.95 -15.16 29.96
CA THR A 561 -0.36 -14.72 29.47
C THR A 561 -1.49 -14.85 30.49
N CYS A 562 -1.17 -15.13 31.76
CA CYS A 562 -2.16 -15.27 32.83
C CYS A 562 -3.30 -16.26 32.50
N GLY A 563 -3.00 -17.30 31.71
CA GLY A 563 -3.98 -18.29 31.26
C GLY A 563 -4.91 -17.84 30.12
N ASP A 564 -4.70 -16.66 29.52
CA ASP A 564 -5.41 -16.25 28.31
C ASP A 564 -4.94 -17.11 27.12
N VAL A 565 -5.84 -17.92 26.59
CA VAL A 565 -5.55 -18.91 25.54
C VAL A 565 -5.22 -18.22 24.21
N VAL A 566 -5.95 -17.17 23.83
CA VAL A 566 -5.73 -16.49 22.54
C VAL A 566 -4.39 -15.75 22.55
N LEU A 567 -4.05 -15.11 23.68
CA LEU A 567 -2.74 -14.48 23.83
C LEU A 567 -1.62 -15.52 23.94
N ALA A 568 -1.86 -16.67 24.58
CA ALA A 568 -0.87 -17.76 24.62
C ALA A 568 -0.57 -18.28 23.20
N ASP A 569 -1.59 -18.51 22.39
CA ASP A 569 -1.45 -18.96 21.00
C ASP A 569 -0.68 -17.93 20.17
N MET A 570 -1.00 -16.64 20.32
CA MET A 570 -0.26 -15.55 19.68
C MET A 570 1.22 -15.52 20.10
N VAL A 571 1.54 -15.66 21.39
CA VAL A 571 2.93 -15.70 21.87
C VAL A 571 3.66 -16.92 21.30
N ASN A 572 3.02 -18.08 21.26
CA ASN A 572 3.57 -19.30 20.66
C ASN A 572 3.83 -19.13 19.16
N GLU A 573 2.93 -18.47 18.43
CA GLU A 573 3.11 -18.14 17.01
C GLU A 573 4.31 -17.20 16.80
N ILE A 574 4.46 -16.18 17.66
CA ILE A 574 5.63 -15.30 17.66
C ILE A 574 6.91 -16.12 17.86
N ILE A 575 6.94 -17.01 18.85
CA ILE A 575 8.11 -17.87 19.13
C ILE A 575 8.43 -18.76 17.93
N ALA A 576 7.45 -19.46 17.38
CA ALA A 576 7.62 -20.37 16.26
C ALA A 576 8.13 -19.64 15.01
N THR A 577 7.56 -18.47 14.71
CA THR A 577 8.00 -17.66 13.55
C THR A 577 9.42 -17.15 13.74
N VAL A 578 9.82 -16.74 14.95
CA VAL A 578 11.22 -16.33 15.22
C VAL A 578 12.18 -17.50 15.11
N GLN A 579 11.83 -18.67 15.64
CA GLN A 579 12.66 -19.87 15.50
C GLN A 579 12.88 -20.22 14.02
N ALA A 580 11.85 -20.12 13.18
CA ALA A 580 11.98 -20.30 11.74
C ALA A 580 12.93 -19.30 11.06
N LEU A 581 13.08 -18.08 11.59
CA LEU A 581 14.04 -17.08 11.08
C LEU A 581 15.50 -17.40 11.42
N THR A 582 15.73 -18.16 12.50
CA THR A 582 17.05 -18.58 12.97
C THR A 582 17.59 -19.81 12.25
N LEU A 583 16.70 -20.63 11.68
CA LEU A 583 17.09 -21.77 10.87
C LEU A 583 17.79 -21.30 9.59
N PRO A 584 18.83 -22.01 9.12
CA PRO A 584 19.41 -21.74 7.82
C PRO A 584 18.32 -21.83 6.75
N PRO A 585 18.28 -20.91 5.78
CA PRO A 585 17.36 -21.04 4.67
C PRO A 585 17.57 -22.39 3.97
N ALA A 586 16.52 -23.22 3.90
CA ALA A 586 16.59 -24.53 3.27
C ALA A 586 17.13 -24.40 1.83
N THR A 587 18.27 -25.02 1.57
CA THR A 587 18.78 -25.23 0.22
C THR A 587 17.85 -26.23 -0.45
N LYS A 588 17.00 -25.77 -1.39
CA LYS A 588 16.45 -26.70 -2.37
C LYS A 588 17.64 -27.16 -3.21
N GLU A 589 18.09 -28.40 -2.98
CA GLU A 589 18.92 -29.08 -3.97
C GLU A 589 18.13 -29.11 -5.30
N PRO A 590 18.75 -28.78 -6.43
CA PRO A 590 18.10 -28.95 -7.72
C PRO A 590 17.76 -30.43 -7.90
N PRO A 591 16.59 -30.77 -8.49
CA PRO A 591 16.30 -32.16 -8.85
C PRO A 591 17.42 -32.68 -9.75
N GLN A 592 17.96 -33.85 -9.38
CA GLN A 592 18.98 -34.58 -10.15
C GLN A 592 18.47 -35.01 -11.51
#